data_AF-A0A2C6MH77-F1
#
_entry.id   AF-A0A2C6MH77-F1
#
_cell.length_a   1.000
_cell.length_b   1.000
_cell.length_c   1.000
_cell.angle_alpha   90.00
_cell.angle_beta   90.00
_cell.angle_gamma   90.00
#
_symmetry.space_group_name_H-M   'P 1'
#
loop_
_entity.id
_entity.type
_entity.pdbx_description
1 polymer ?
#
loop_
_entity_poly.entity_id
_entity_poly.type
_entity_poly.pdbx_seq_one_letter_code
_entity_poly.pdbx_strand_id
1 'polypeptide(L)'
;MAGLQGIYQVDPYLLQYRTKITGSIEDNGRTGILFEETIFYPEGGGQPSDRGTLVCDTHRSSHEVLHVEQRPEGIVHWIAGTVQPFIGAVCY
;
A
#
# COMPACT_ATOMS: atom_id res chain seq x y z
N MET A 1 -5.40 3.78 -20.48
CA MET A 1 -4.07 4.26 -20.03
C MET A 1 -3.85 3.63 -18.67
N ALA A 2 -3.04 2.57 -18.58
CA ALA A 2 -2.71 2.00 -17.28
C ALA A 2 -1.85 3.03 -16.55
N GLY A 3 -2.36 3.59 -15.45
CA GLY A 3 -1.58 4.44 -14.55
C GLY A 3 -0.35 3.70 -14.03
N LEU A 4 0.65 4.44 -13.57
CA LEU A 4 1.90 3.85 -13.07
C LEU A 4 1.60 3.12 -11.76
N GLN A 5 1.44 1.78 -11.81
CA GLN A 5 1.18 0.99 -10.60
C GLN A 5 2.31 1.10 -9.56
N GLY A 6 3.56 1.34 -9.98
CA GLY A 6 4.73 1.49 -9.11
C GLY A 6 5.56 2.73 -9.44
N ILE A 7 5.36 3.80 -8.68
CA ILE A 7 6.05 5.10 -8.86
C ILE A 7 7.53 5.00 -8.52
N TYR A 8 7.91 4.08 -7.63
CA TYR A 8 9.29 3.78 -7.25
C TYR A 8 10.22 3.45 -8.43
N GLN A 9 9.68 3.02 -9.58
CA GLN A 9 10.47 2.76 -10.78
C GLN A 9 10.96 4.05 -11.47
N VAL A 10 10.23 5.14 -11.28
CA VAL A 10 10.46 6.43 -11.94
C VAL A 10 11.14 7.40 -10.99
N ASP A 11 10.71 7.43 -9.73
CA ASP A 11 11.30 8.26 -8.68
C ASP A 11 11.50 7.44 -7.39
N PRO A 12 12.67 6.78 -7.23
CA PRO A 12 12.95 5.95 -6.06
C PRO A 12 13.22 6.75 -4.79
N TYR A 13 13.36 8.08 -4.88
CA TYR A 13 13.57 8.96 -3.72
C TYR A 13 12.28 9.60 -3.21
N LEU A 14 11.14 9.31 -3.84
CA LEU A 14 9.84 9.80 -3.41
C LEU A 14 9.36 9.04 -2.16
N LEU A 15 9.42 9.68 -1.00
CA LEU A 15 9.10 9.07 0.30
C LEU A 15 7.66 9.29 0.77
N GLN A 16 6.88 10.11 0.07
CA GLN A 16 5.49 10.40 0.40
C GLN A 16 4.67 10.59 -0.88
N TYR A 17 3.48 9.99 -0.94
CA TYR A 17 2.63 10.10 -2.11
C TYR A 17 1.16 9.97 -1.74
N ARG A 18 0.32 10.87 -2.27
CA ARG A 18 -1.12 10.84 -2.03
C ARG A 18 -1.80 9.94 -3.06
N THR A 19 -2.44 8.87 -2.60
CA THR A 19 -3.10 7.86 -3.43
C THR A 19 -4.45 7.45 -2.87
N LYS A 20 -5.21 6.68 -3.65
CA LYS A 20 -6.54 6.20 -3.29
C LYS A 20 -6.53 4.69 -3.06
N ILE A 21 -7.25 4.22 -2.04
CA ILE A 21 -7.51 2.79 -1.84
C ILE A 21 -8.50 2.30 -2.88
N THR A 22 -8.09 1.31 -3.66
CA THR A 22 -8.90 0.69 -4.72
C THR A 22 -9.46 -0.67 -4.32
N GLY A 23 -8.87 -1.31 -3.31
CA GLY A 23 -9.31 -2.62 -2.84
C GLY A 23 -8.64 -3.05 -1.54
N SER A 24 -9.07 -4.22 -1.07
CA SER A 24 -8.58 -4.83 0.16
C SER A 24 -8.64 -6.34 0.10
N ILE A 25 -7.73 -6.99 0.80
CA ILE A 25 -7.61 -8.44 0.91
C ILE A 25 -7.52 -8.80 2.39
N GLU A 26 -8.22 -9.84 2.81
CA GLU A 26 -8.06 -10.42 4.14
C GLU A 26 -7.47 -11.82 4.00
N ASP A 27 -6.34 -12.07 4.66
CA ASP A 27 -5.61 -13.33 4.54
C ASP A 27 -4.93 -13.66 5.88
N ASN A 28 -5.23 -14.83 6.44
CA ASN A 28 -4.70 -15.30 7.73
C ASN A 28 -4.82 -14.26 8.87
N GLY A 29 -5.96 -13.55 8.93
CA GLY A 29 -6.22 -12.52 9.94
C GLY A 29 -5.40 -11.23 9.76
N ARG A 30 -4.75 -11.05 8.60
CA ARG A 30 -4.04 -9.82 8.22
C ARG A 30 -4.87 -9.05 7.20
N THR A 31 -4.79 -7.73 7.28
CA THR A 31 -5.41 -6.82 6.32
C THR A 31 -4.39 -6.37 5.29
N GLY A 32 -4.68 -6.60 4.02
CA GLY A 32 -3.93 -6.14 2.86
C GLY A 32 -4.69 -5.05 2.10
N ILE A 33 -3.99 -4.02 1.64
CA ILE A 33 -4.58 -2.88 0.92
C ILE A 33 -3.99 -2.76 -0.48
N LEU A 34 -4.87 -2.45 -1.44
CA LEU A 34 -4.52 -2.13 -2.82
C LEU A 34 -4.69 -0.63 -3.05
N PHE A 35 -3.71 0.00 -3.67
CA PHE A 35 -3.75 1.40 -4.07
C PHE A 35 -3.89 1.55 -5.58
N GLU A 36 -4.31 2.72 -6.03
CA GLU A 36 -4.31 3.09 -7.46
C GLU A 36 -2.87 3.14 -8.00
N GLU A 37 -1.98 3.76 -7.24
CA GLU A 37 -0.53 3.84 -7.48
C GLU A 37 0.19 3.77 -6.13
N THR A 38 1.42 3.25 -6.11
CA THR A 38 2.22 3.14 -4.88
C THR A 38 3.68 3.53 -5.07
N ILE A 39 4.26 4.13 -4.04
CA ILE A 39 5.71 4.35 -3.91
C ILE A 39 6.42 3.20 -3.18
N PHE A 40 5.67 2.26 -2.59
CA PHE A 40 6.27 1.14 -1.87
C PHE A 40 6.74 0.07 -2.83
N TYR A 41 8.02 -0.29 -2.74
CA TYR A 41 8.59 -1.41 -3.46
C TYR A 41 8.16 -2.75 -2.84
N PRO A 42 7.58 -3.69 -3.62
CA PRO A 42 7.26 -5.03 -3.14
C PRO A 42 8.52 -5.88 -2.97
N GLU A 43 8.49 -6.85 -2.07
CA GLU A 43 9.58 -7.83 -1.92
C GLU A 43 9.89 -8.51 -3.27
N GLY A 44 11.18 -8.70 -3.56
CA GLY A 44 11.60 -9.36 -4.79
C GLY A 44 13.12 -9.40 -4.97
N GLY A 45 13.62 -10.43 -5.66
CA GLY A 45 15.05 -10.54 -6.01
C GLY A 45 15.98 -10.73 -4.79
N GLY A 46 15.45 -11.18 -3.65
CA GLY A 46 16.18 -11.28 -2.38
C GLY A 46 16.22 -9.98 -1.57
N GLN A 47 15.63 -8.90 -2.08
CA GLN A 47 15.48 -7.63 -1.37
C GLN A 47 14.17 -7.63 -0.56
N PRO A 48 14.21 -7.28 0.74
CA PRO A 48 13.01 -7.07 1.54
C PRO A 48 12.11 -5.97 0.96
N SER A 49 10.80 -6.07 1.19
CA SER A 49 9.86 -5.02 0.82
C SER A 49 10.07 -3.73 1.60
N ASP A 50 9.56 -2.62 1.05
CA ASP A 50 9.48 -1.37 1.79
C ASP A 50 8.55 -1.45 2.99
N ARG A 51 8.78 -0.54 3.94
CA ARG A 51 7.99 -0.31 5.15
C ARG A 51 7.70 1.16 5.31
N GLY A 52 6.62 1.48 6.01
CA GLY A 52 6.24 2.87 6.21
C GLY A 52 4.92 3.03 6.93
N THR A 53 4.32 4.20 6.75
CA THR A 53 3.07 4.57 7.40
C THR A 53 2.05 4.96 6.35
N LEU A 54 0.81 4.55 6.57
CA LEU A 54 -0.35 4.94 5.79
C LEU A 54 -1.22 5.84 6.66
N VAL A 55 -1.42 7.10 6.25
CA VAL A 55 -2.33 8.01 6.93
C VAL A 55 -3.51 8.32 6.02
N CYS A 56 -4.72 7.96 6.47
CA CYS A 56 -5.93 8.17 5.68
C CYS A 56 -6.79 9.30 6.23
N ASP A 57 -7.41 10.08 5.32
CA ASP A 57 -8.21 11.26 5.66
C ASP A 57 -9.44 10.89 6.54
N THR A 58 -9.96 9.66 6.44
CA THR A 58 -11.01 9.18 7.35
C THR A 58 -10.51 8.89 8.74
N HIS A 59 -11.15 9.52 9.73
CA HIS A 59 -10.94 9.29 11.16
C HIS A 59 -9.52 9.56 11.66
N ARG A 60 -8.64 10.17 10.85
CA ARG A 60 -7.20 10.34 11.16
C ARG A 60 -6.55 9.02 11.58
N SER A 61 -6.96 7.90 10.99
CA SER A 61 -6.37 6.60 11.29
C SER A 61 -5.01 6.49 10.59
N SER A 62 -4.01 6.07 11.36
CA SER A 62 -2.67 5.75 10.87
C SER A 62 -2.43 4.24 10.99
N HIS A 63 -1.88 3.65 9.94
CA HIS A 63 -1.57 2.22 9.88
C HIS A 63 -0.11 2.02 9.50
N GLU A 64 0.56 1.04 10.11
CA GLU A 64 1.94 0.70 9.73
C GLU A 64 1.92 -0.30 8.57
N VAL A 65 2.67 -0.05 7.51
CA VAL A 65 2.88 -0.99 6.41
C VAL A 65 4.03 -1.92 6.80
N LEU A 66 3.69 -3.18 7.09
CA LEU A 66 4.62 -4.19 7.61
C LEU A 66 5.36 -4.94 6.51
N HIS A 67 4.68 -5.14 5.39
CA HIS A 67 5.15 -5.93 4.26
C HIS A 67 4.40 -5.55 2.97
N VAL A 68 5.10 -5.61 1.84
CA VAL A 68 4.53 -5.34 0.51
C VAL A 68 4.93 -6.46 -0.44
N GLU A 69 3.98 -7.01 -1.18
CA GLU A 69 4.23 -8.10 -2.14
C GLU A 69 3.42 -7.94 -3.42
N GLN A 70 3.92 -8.49 -4.53
CA GLN A 70 3.18 -8.57 -5.77
C GLN A 70 2.34 -9.86 -5.79
N ARG A 71 1.02 -9.72 -5.92
CA ARG A 71 0.08 -10.83 -6.14
C ARG A 71 -0.67 -10.68 -7.48
N PRO A 72 -1.43 -11.69 -7.94
CA PRO A 72 -2.24 -11.58 -9.16
C PRO A 72 -3.26 -10.41 -9.12
N GLU A 73 -3.73 -10.04 -7.94
CA GLU A 73 -4.67 -8.93 -7.72
C GLU A 73 -4.00 -7.55 -7.80
N GLY A 74 -2.68 -7.47 -7.62
CA GLY A 74 -1.91 -6.22 -7.59
C GLY A 74 -0.81 -6.21 -6.53
N ILE A 75 -0.26 -5.02 -6.26
CA ILE A 75 0.72 -4.82 -5.17
C ILE A 75 -0.04 -4.68 -3.85
N VAL A 76 0.11 -5.67 -2.97
CA VAL A 76 -0.60 -5.77 -1.70
C VAL A 76 0.24 -5.19 -0.58
N HIS A 77 -0.35 -4.27 0.19
CA HIS A 77 0.28 -3.61 1.33
C HIS A 77 -0.32 -4.17 2.62
N TRP A 78 0.41 -5.02 3.32
CA TRP A 78 -0.04 -5.60 4.59
C TRP A 78 0.16 -4.61 5.71
N ILE A 79 -0.94 -4.28 6.39
CA ILE A 79 -0.95 -3.27 7.44
C ILE A 79 -1.14 -3.86 8.83
N ALA A 80 -0.56 -3.19 9.82
CA ALA A 80 -0.85 -3.44 11.22
C ALA A 80 -2.21 -2.86 11.61
N GLY A 81 -2.89 -3.52 12.55
CA GLY A 81 -4.15 -3.05 13.12
C GLY A 81 -5.35 -3.91 12.72
N THR A 82 -6.47 -3.67 13.41
CA THR A 82 -7.74 -4.40 13.22
C THR A 82 -8.80 -3.58 12.50
N VAL A 83 -8.53 -2.29 12.28
CA VAL A 83 -9.46 -1.38 11.61
C VAL A 83 -9.04 -1.27 10.16
N GLN A 84 -9.82 -1.88 9.28
CA GLN A 84 -9.61 -1.80 7.84
C GLN A 84 -9.98 -0.41 7.30
N PRO A 85 -9.09 0.27 6.56
CA PRO A 85 -9.43 1.46 5.80
C PRO A 85 -10.52 1.19 4.75
N PHE A 86 -11.40 2.15 4.52
CA PHE A 86 -12.48 2.00 3.55
C PHE A 86 -11.99 2.11 2.10
N ILE A 87 -12.57 1.32 1.19
CA ILE A 87 -12.30 1.46 -0.24
C ILE A 87 -12.75 2.84 -0.71
N GLY A 88 -11.86 3.55 -1.38
CA GLY A 88 -12.05 4.92 -1.83
C GLY A 88 -11.47 5.99 -0.90
N ALA A 89 -10.91 5.60 0.25
CA ALA A 89 -10.12 6.50 1.08
C ALA A 89 -8.96 7.09 0.29
N VAL A 90 -8.70 8.37 0.52
CA VAL A 90 -7.46 9.00 0.10
C VAL A 90 -6.50 8.96 1.29
N CYS A 91 -5.28 8.50 1.02
CA CYS A 91 -4.24 8.33 2.01
C CYS A 91 -2.90 8.83 1.47
N TYR A 92 -1.92 9.02 2.35
CA TYR A 92 -0.56 9.40 2.02
C TYR A 92 0.47 8.74 2.92
#